data_AF-A0A6J6FYA5-F1
#
_entry.id   AF-A0A6J6FYA5-F1
#
_cell.length_a   1.000
_cell.length_b   1.000
_cell.length_c   1.000
_cell.angle_alpha   90.00
_cell.angle_beta   90.00
_cell.angle_gamma   90.00
#
_symmetry.space_group_name_H-M   'P 1'
#
loop_
_entity.id
_entity.type
_entity.pdbx_description
1 polymer ?
#
loop_
_entity_poly.entity_id
_entity_poly.type
_entity_poly.pdbx_seq_one_letter_code
_entity_poly.pdbx_strand_id
1 'polypeptide(L)'
;MSREPTLERVPVLIIGGGGAGLTASMLLAQLGIKALLVNAADSTSRLPKAHVLNQRAMEIMNDCGVAEAIYAIGTPPAQLGHTAFYAGFAGHEGAGRTIFKQESWGGGGLDDEWRMASPLLSSNLPQIRLEPVMRGRAEELSPGRVRFHHEVIEIESGDEKVTARVRDHGSGREYLVEADYVLACDGGRTVGRRLGIELQGSRDLTRTVSCYVSTDFSTIANDPDVLLRWVWSPFTGKMVVMAPMGPTRWGSDSEEWVIHLGYAMDDERALDDSAVESDLREALGLAGHPITFHLITRWTIGGLVADRFRVGRVLIAGDAAHRHPPTGALGLTSAIHDVHNVCWKLASVLQGRAGDALLDTYEAERRPVDARNVARSLENSKGYASMTKLMGVGDPTLTFDERWATLTRLVDPDGTDDSDFRRRVLEMMAAQSQEFREHDVEYGYQYDSSAVVSDGSEPSVDPEFRCFIPSTRPGSPLPHAWIEDWDLNRISTLDLVTPGTFVIIAGEDGDDWCRAAREVATELGVAMTAVTVGHARGDWRDPRLRWHRVRGIETTGVVLVRPDRCVAYRSSTAVSDPAATLHFVLRAVLSIGG
;
A
#
# COMPACT_ATOMS: atom_id res chain seq x y z
N MET A 1 -40.75 24.16 -12.79
CA MET A 1 -40.11 24.89 -11.67
C MET A 1 -39.02 23.99 -11.13
N SER A 2 -37.75 24.24 -11.47
CA SER A 2 -36.61 23.52 -10.89
C SER A 2 -36.51 23.90 -9.41
N ARG A 3 -36.79 22.95 -8.51
CA ARG A 3 -36.48 23.13 -7.09
C ARG A 3 -34.99 23.37 -6.97
N GLU A 4 -34.60 24.38 -6.21
CA GLU A 4 -33.19 24.59 -5.86
C GLU A 4 -32.63 23.29 -5.25
N PRO A 5 -31.42 22.87 -5.66
CA PRO A 5 -30.79 21.68 -5.12
C PRO A 5 -30.55 21.84 -3.61
N THR A 6 -30.88 20.80 -2.84
CA THR A 6 -30.64 20.76 -1.38
C THR A 6 -29.15 20.96 -1.07
N LEU A 7 -28.81 21.72 -0.03
CA LEU A 7 -27.42 21.96 0.38
C LEU A 7 -27.07 21.14 1.65
N GLU A 8 -26.00 20.36 1.58
CA GLU A 8 -25.40 19.65 2.72
C GLU A 8 -24.02 20.26 3.04
N ARG A 9 -23.72 20.50 4.33
CA ARG A 9 -22.44 21.05 4.77
C ARG A 9 -21.66 19.99 5.55
N VAL A 10 -20.39 19.80 5.19
CA VAL A 10 -19.51 18.81 5.84
C VAL A 10 -18.09 19.34 6.01
N PRO A 11 -17.37 18.98 7.08
CA PRO A 11 -15.93 19.27 7.17
C PRO A 11 -15.13 18.71 5.99
N VAL A 12 -15.37 17.46 5.61
CA VAL A 12 -14.64 16.82 4.51
C VAL A 12 -15.59 16.12 3.56
N LEU A 13 -15.42 16.36 2.26
CA LEU A 13 -16.03 15.54 1.21
C LEU A 13 -14.96 14.62 0.60
N ILE A 14 -15.19 13.31 0.69
CA ILE A 14 -14.36 12.29 0.07
C ILE A 14 -15.01 11.86 -1.25
N ILE A 15 -14.27 11.93 -2.36
CA ILE A 15 -14.77 11.58 -3.68
C ILE A 15 -14.08 10.30 -4.15
N GLY A 16 -14.83 9.19 -4.20
CA GLY A 16 -14.35 7.86 -4.57
C GLY A 16 -14.34 6.89 -3.39
N GLY A 17 -14.98 5.73 -3.58
CA GLY A 17 -15.18 4.69 -2.56
C GLY A 17 -14.30 3.44 -2.75
N GLY A 18 -13.09 3.60 -3.27
CA GLY A 18 -12.07 2.54 -3.30
C GLY A 18 -11.22 2.52 -2.03
N GLY A 19 -10.13 1.75 -2.04
CA GLY A 19 -9.22 1.58 -0.89
C GLY A 19 -8.85 2.89 -0.16
N ALA A 20 -8.35 3.90 -0.89
CA ALA A 20 -7.99 5.20 -0.29
C ALA A 20 -9.19 5.90 0.37
N GLY A 21 -10.32 6.03 -0.34
CA GLY A 21 -11.47 6.78 0.16
C GLY A 21 -12.15 6.10 1.35
N LEU A 22 -12.28 4.76 1.32
CA LEU A 22 -12.83 4.00 2.43
C LEU A 22 -11.92 4.06 3.66
N THR A 23 -10.59 3.95 3.49
CA THR A 23 -9.63 4.16 4.58
C THR A 23 -9.74 5.57 5.15
N ALA A 24 -9.77 6.61 4.30
CA ALA A 24 -9.93 7.99 4.76
C ALA A 24 -11.21 8.20 5.56
N SER A 25 -12.32 7.60 5.12
CA SER A 25 -13.60 7.69 5.84
C SER A 25 -13.51 7.09 7.25
N MET A 26 -12.87 5.93 7.40
CA MET A 26 -12.68 5.28 8.70
C MET A 26 -11.76 6.09 9.61
N LEU A 27 -10.61 6.54 9.10
CA LEU A 27 -9.65 7.35 9.85
C LEU A 27 -10.24 8.68 10.32
N LEU A 28 -10.92 9.41 9.43
CA LEU A 28 -11.56 10.69 9.79
C LEU A 28 -12.66 10.50 10.83
N ALA A 29 -13.44 9.42 10.75
CA ALA A 29 -14.45 9.11 11.75
C ALA A 29 -13.82 8.86 13.14
N GLN A 30 -12.72 8.12 13.19
CA GLN A 30 -11.96 7.88 14.44
C GLN A 30 -11.34 9.15 15.01
N LEU A 31 -10.97 10.10 14.15
CA LEU A 31 -10.47 11.42 14.53
C LEU A 31 -11.61 12.41 14.91
N GLY A 32 -12.87 11.95 14.89
CA GLY A 32 -14.04 12.78 15.22
C GLY A 32 -14.46 13.77 14.13
N ILE A 33 -13.97 13.60 12.90
CA ILE A 33 -14.28 14.47 11.76
C ILE A 33 -15.44 13.88 10.95
N LYS A 34 -16.48 14.68 10.75
CA LYS A 34 -17.64 14.30 9.94
C LYS A 34 -17.29 14.40 8.46
N ALA A 35 -16.99 13.27 7.82
CA ALA A 35 -16.77 13.18 6.38
C ALA A 35 -18.01 12.65 5.66
N LEU A 36 -18.30 13.14 4.45
CA LEU A 36 -19.23 12.52 3.51
C LEU A 36 -18.41 11.87 2.40
N LEU A 37 -18.55 10.56 2.21
CA LEU A 37 -17.99 9.84 1.08
C LEU A 37 -19.07 9.64 0.01
N VAL A 38 -18.75 10.04 -1.22
CA VAL A 38 -19.57 9.75 -2.40
C VAL A 38 -18.80 8.91 -3.40
N ASN A 39 -19.46 7.90 -3.96
CA ASN A 39 -18.90 7.04 -4.99
C ASN A 39 -19.88 6.84 -6.14
N ALA A 40 -19.44 7.07 -7.37
CA ALA A 40 -20.31 7.00 -8.54
C ALA A 40 -20.85 5.59 -8.82
N ALA A 41 -20.04 4.55 -8.58
CA ALA A 41 -20.48 3.17 -8.77
C ALA A 41 -21.49 2.76 -7.67
N ASP A 42 -22.39 1.85 -8.01
CA ASP A 42 -23.43 1.32 -7.12
C ASP A 42 -22.89 0.39 -6.01
N SER A 43 -21.74 -0.25 -6.27
CA SER A 43 -21.05 -1.16 -5.35
C SER A 43 -19.55 -0.84 -5.26
N THR A 44 -18.88 -1.55 -4.35
CA THR A 44 -17.41 -1.70 -4.36
C THR A 44 -16.96 -2.44 -5.62
N SER A 45 -15.64 -2.57 -5.82
CA SER A 45 -15.04 -3.26 -6.95
C SER A 45 -15.65 -4.66 -7.13
N ARG A 46 -16.05 -4.97 -8.37
CA ARG A 46 -16.46 -6.32 -8.81
C ARG A 46 -15.30 -7.12 -9.41
N LEU A 47 -14.09 -6.59 -9.27
CA LEU A 47 -12.85 -7.14 -9.81
C LEU A 47 -11.86 -7.40 -8.67
N PRO A 48 -11.08 -8.49 -8.73
CA PRO A 48 -10.07 -8.75 -7.72
C PRO A 48 -9.04 -7.63 -7.57
N LYS A 49 -8.56 -7.05 -8.68
CA LYS A 49 -7.57 -5.94 -8.71
C LYS A 49 -6.39 -6.18 -7.74
N ALA A 50 -5.96 -5.17 -6.99
CA ALA A 50 -4.90 -5.30 -5.99
C ALA A 50 -5.32 -6.28 -4.88
N HIS A 51 -4.37 -7.07 -4.40
CA HIS A 51 -4.66 -8.15 -3.45
C HIS A 51 -3.65 -8.27 -2.31
N VAL A 52 -2.37 -7.91 -2.51
CA VAL A 52 -1.38 -7.90 -1.42
C VAL A 52 -1.51 -6.63 -0.58
N LEU A 53 -1.46 -6.80 0.74
CA LEU A 53 -1.40 -5.75 1.75
C LEU A 53 -0.08 -5.94 2.53
N ASN A 54 0.84 -4.98 2.40
CA ASN A 54 2.09 -5.01 3.17
C ASN A 54 1.86 -4.72 4.66
N GLN A 55 2.89 -4.89 5.48
CA GLN A 55 2.79 -4.70 6.94
C GLN A 55 2.30 -3.30 7.31
N ARG A 56 2.76 -2.27 6.58
CA ARG A 56 2.36 -0.88 6.82
C ARG A 56 0.86 -0.65 6.54
N ALA A 57 0.32 -1.24 5.49
CA ALA A 57 -1.11 -1.21 5.21
C ALA A 57 -1.89 -1.99 6.28
N MET A 58 -1.41 -3.16 6.72
CA MET A 58 -2.07 -3.96 7.76
C MET A 58 -2.08 -3.27 9.12
N GLU A 59 -1.03 -2.51 9.45
CA GLU A 59 -1.00 -1.60 10.59
C GLU A 59 -2.10 -0.53 10.55
N ILE A 60 -2.31 0.10 9.39
CA ILE A 60 -3.35 1.12 9.22
C ILE A 60 -4.74 0.48 9.24
N MET A 61 -4.86 -0.74 8.69
CA MET A 61 -6.11 -1.53 8.78
C MET A 61 -6.40 -1.98 10.20
N ASN A 62 -5.37 -2.21 11.02
CA ASN A 62 -5.52 -2.46 12.45
C ASN A 62 -6.08 -1.23 13.17
N ASP A 63 -5.55 -0.04 12.85
CA ASP A 63 -6.07 1.22 13.38
C ASP A 63 -7.54 1.42 12.98
N CYS A 64 -7.91 1.09 11.74
CA CYS A 64 -9.30 1.13 11.26
C CYS A 64 -10.21 0.06 11.90
N GLY A 65 -9.65 -0.93 12.59
CA GLY A 65 -10.38 -2.03 13.23
C GLY A 65 -10.84 -3.12 12.26
N VAL A 66 -10.14 -3.32 11.14
CA VAL A 66 -10.49 -4.34 10.12
C VAL A 66 -9.39 -5.36 9.86
N ALA A 67 -8.19 -5.22 10.45
CA ALA A 67 -7.10 -6.16 10.23
C ALA A 67 -7.46 -7.62 10.57
N GLU A 68 -8.11 -7.86 11.71
CA GLU A 68 -8.56 -9.22 12.09
C GLU A 68 -9.55 -9.80 11.09
N ALA A 69 -10.53 -9.00 10.64
CA ALA A 69 -11.50 -9.42 9.63
C ALA A 69 -10.82 -9.75 8.29
N ILE A 70 -9.78 -8.98 7.91
CA ILE A 70 -8.98 -9.24 6.72
C ILE A 70 -8.22 -10.56 6.85
N TYR A 71 -7.55 -10.83 7.97
CA TYR A 71 -6.86 -12.10 8.18
C TYR A 71 -7.82 -13.30 8.22
N ALA A 72 -9.03 -13.11 8.78
CA ALA A 72 -10.00 -14.18 8.94
C ALA A 72 -10.52 -14.74 7.60
N ILE A 73 -10.59 -13.91 6.56
CA ILE A 73 -11.09 -14.31 5.22
C ILE A 73 -10.01 -14.27 4.13
N GLY A 74 -8.82 -13.74 4.44
CA GLY A 74 -7.69 -13.65 3.52
C GLY A 74 -6.93 -14.96 3.36
N THR A 75 -5.93 -14.94 2.49
CA THR A 75 -5.04 -16.09 2.30
C THR A 75 -4.31 -16.41 3.61
N PRO A 76 -4.32 -17.68 4.06
CA PRO A 76 -3.51 -18.10 5.19
C PRO A 76 -2.02 -17.79 4.98
N PRO A 77 -1.26 -17.41 6.03
CA PRO A 77 0.15 -17.05 5.88
C PRO A 77 1.01 -18.13 5.19
N ALA A 78 0.75 -19.41 5.49
CA ALA A 78 1.45 -20.53 4.86
C ALA A 78 1.21 -20.65 3.33
N GLN A 79 0.18 -19.98 2.80
CA GLN A 79 -0.21 -20.01 1.39
C GLN A 79 0.16 -18.74 0.61
N LEU A 80 0.81 -17.78 1.27
CA LEU A 80 1.32 -16.56 0.63
C LEU A 80 2.84 -16.36 0.74
N GLY A 81 3.54 -17.36 1.27
CA GLY A 81 4.97 -17.26 1.55
C GLY A 81 5.89 -17.28 0.33
N HIS A 82 5.40 -17.70 -0.84
CA HIS A 82 6.24 -17.83 -2.03
C HIS A 82 5.64 -17.28 -3.32
N THR A 83 6.56 -16.96 -4.23
CA THR A 83 6.34 -16.76 -5.66
C THR A 83 7.19 -17.78 -6.42
N ALA A 84 6.71 -18.24 -7.57
CA ALA A 84 7.43 -19.25 -8.34
C ALA A 84 7.27 -19.07 -9.85
N PHE A 85 8.27 -19.57 -10.57
CA PHE A 85 8.40 -19.52 -12.02
C PHE A 85 8.37 -20.92 -12.61
N TYR A 86 7.64 -21.11 -13.70
CA TYR A 86 7.34 -22.43 -14.25
C TYR A 86 7.64 -22.51 -15.74
N ALA A 87 8.11 -23.68 -16.18
CA ALA A 87 8.13 -24.05 -17.59
C ALA A 87 6.79 -24.69 -17.97
N GLY A 88 5.93 -23.92 -18.65
CA GLY A 88 4.55 -24.32 -18.91
C GLY A 88 3.71 -24.50 -17.64
N PHE A 89 2.44 -24.86 -17.80
CA PHE A 89 1.52 -25.10 -16.68
C PHE A 89 0.85 -26.48 -16.80
N ALA A 90 0.17 -26.74 -17.93
CA ALA A 90 -0.41 -28.04 -18.25
C ALA A 90 -0.15 -28.42 -19.72
N GLY A 91 -0.72 -29.54 -20.18
CA GLY A 91 -0.78 -29.92 -21.59
C GLY A 91 0.49 -30.58 -22.16
N HIS A 92 1.51 -30.84 -21.36
CA HIS A 92 2.74 -31.54 -21.74
C HIS A 92 3.30 -32.35 -20.57
N GLU A 93 3.97 -33.48 -20.82
CA GLU A 93 4.45 -34.45 -19.80
C GLU A 93 5.46 -33.85 -18.81
N GLY A 94 6.07 -32.70 -19.11
CA GLY A 94 6.94 -31.95 -18.21
C GLY A 94 6.42 -30.58 -17.76
N ALA A 95 5.22 -30.17 -18.19
CA ALA A 95 4.66 -28.86 -17.85
C ALA A 95 4.42 -28.70 -16.34
N GLY A 96 4.42 -27.45 -15.86
CA GLY A 96 4.28 -27.16 -14.43
C GLY A 96 5.57 -27.41 -13.65
N ARG A 97 6.69 -27.68 -14.33
CA ARG A 97 8.00 -27.79 -13.67
C ARG A 97 8.41 -26.43 -13.13
N THR A 98 8.55 -26.34 -11.81
CA THR A 98 9.11 -25.18 -11.12
C THR A 98 10.58 -25.02 -11.51
N ILE A 99 10.91 -23.86 -12.04
CA ILE A 99 12.27 -23.44 -12.39
C ILE A 99 12.90 -22.67 -11.23
N PHE A 100 12.13 -21.75 -10.63
CA PHE A 100 12.54 -20.98 -9.46
C PHE A 100 11.39 -20.85 -8.48
N LYS A 101 11.71 -20.83 -7.19
CA LYS A 101 10.78 -20.56 -6.11
C LYS A 101 11.49 -19.67 -5.09
N GLN A 102 10.87 -18.57 -4.71
CA GLN A 102 11.44 -17.55 -3.84
C GLN A 102 10.45 -17.20 -2.74
N GLU A 103 10.96 -16.93 -1.55
CA GLU A 103 10.15 -16.35 -0.48
C GLU A 103 9.68 -14.95 -0.87
N SER A 104 8.45 -14.61 -0.50
CA SER A 104 7.82 -13.33 -0.81
C SER A 104 7.18 -12.70 0.40
N TRP A 105 7.33 -11.38 0.54
CA TRP A 105 6.66 -10.52 1.52
C TRP A 105 6.71 -11.06 2.96
N GLY A 106 7.91 -11.45 3.40
CA GLY A 106 8.16 -11.97 4.75
C GLY A 106 7.87 -13.46 4.94
N GLY A 107 7.69 -14.22 3.85
CA GLY A 107 7.64 -15.68 3.88
C GLY A 107 6.47 -16.25 4.68
N GLY A 108 5.32 -15.57 4.68
CA GLY A 108 4.18 -15.97 5.50
C GLY A 108 4.41 -15.82 7.01
N GLY A 109 5.33 -14.93 7.40
CA GLY A 109 5.71 -14.69 8.80
C GLY A 109 6.86 -15.58 9.29
N LEU A 110 7.60 -16.22 8.39
CA LEU A 110 8.82 -16.96 8.72
C LEU A 110 10.08 -16.08 8.69
N ASP A 111 10.03 -14.93 8.03
CA ASP A 111 11.17 -14.01 7.94
C ASP A 111 11.30 -13.12 9.19
N ASP A 112 12.43 -13.26 9.90
CA ASP A 112 12.71 -12.51 11.11
C ASP A 112 12.86 -10.99 10.85
N GLU A 113 13.32 -10.55 9.68
CA GLU A 113 13.44 -9.12 9.36
C GLU A 113 12.05 -8.46 9.29
N TRP A 114 11.08 -9.12 8.67
CA TRP A 114 9.67 -8.67 8.63
C TRP A 114 9.02 -8.70 10.01
N ARG A 115 9.18 -9.80 10.76
CA ARG A 115 8.64 -9.90 12.13
C ARG A 115 9.24 -8.88 13.07
N MET A 116 10.45 -8.42 12.77
CA MET A 116 11.07 -7.35 13.51
C MET A 116 10.48 -6.00 13.07
N ALA A 117 10.26 -5.70 11.79
CA ALA A 117 9.74 -4.38 11.42
C ALA A 117 8.34 -4.04 11.97
N SER A 118 7.45 -5.02 12.11
CA SER A 118 6.06 -4.80 12.52
C SER A 118 5.51 -5.95 13.38
N PRO A 119 4.58 -5.70 14.32
CA PRO A 119 3.86 -6.76 15.02
C PRO A 119 2.82 -7.47 14.12
N LEU A 120 2.53 -6.91 12.93
CA LEU A 120 1.56 -7.45 11.97
C LEU A 120 2.28 -8.15 10.81
N LEU A 121 1.62 -9.14 10.21
CA LEU A 121 2.10 -9.80 8.98
C LEU A 121 1.53 -9.12 7.73
N SER A 122 2.24 -9.22 6.61
CA SER A 122 1.64 -8.97 5.30
C SER A 122 0.46 -9.93 5.06
N SER A 123 -0.51 -9.51 4.26
CA SER A 123 -1.73 -10.27 3.98
C SER A 123 -2.06 -10.27 2.48
N ASN A 124 -2.93 -11.19 2.07
CA ASN A 124 -3.48 -11.24 0.73
C ASN A 124 -5.00 -11.35 0.78
N LEU A 125 -5.70 -10.33 0.28
CA LEU A 125 -7.13 -10.28 0.10
C LEU A 125 -7.48 -9.35 -1.09
N PRO A 126 -8.01 -9.88 -2.20
CA PRO A 126 -8.31 -9.05 -3.38
C PRO A 126 -9.40 -8.01 -3.09
N GLN A 127 -9.34 -6.85 -3.76
CA GLN A 127 -10.27 -5.72 -3.59
C GLN A 127 -11.76 -6.10 -3.68
N ILE A 128 -12.13 -7.09 -4.50
CA ILE A 128 -13.51 -7.60 -4.56
C ILE A 128 -14.02 -8.11 -3.21
N ARG A 129 -13.12 -8.53 -2.31
CA ARG A 129 -13.40 -9.03 -0.96
C ARG A 129 -12.99 -8.04 0.13
N LEU A 130 -11.88 -7.34 -0.07
CA LEU A 130 -11.38 -6.33 0.86
C LEU A 130 -12.30 -5.10 0.95
N GLU A 131 -12.70 -4.52 -0.18
CA GLU A 131 -13.50 -3.29 -0.17
C GLU A 131 -14.87 -3.45 0.51
N PRO A 132 -15.59 -4.59 0.37
CA PRO A 132 -16.78 -4.84 1.18
C PRO A 132 -16.55 -4.80 2.70
N VAL A 133 -15.45 -5.38 3.19
CA VAL A 133 -15.08 -5.33 4.63
C VAL A 133 -14.83 -3.88 5.06
N MET A 134 -14.04 -3.15 4.28
CA MET A 134 -13.75 -1.74 4.53
C MET A 134 -15.01 -0.87 4.48
N ARG A 135 -15.89 -1.11 3.51
CA ARG A 135 -17.16 -0.41 3.35
C ARG A 135 -18.08 -0.66 4.53
N GLY A 136 -18.26 -1.91 4.94
CA GLY A 136 -19.07 -2.26 6.11
C GLY A 136 -18.61 -1.51 7.34
N ARG A 137 -17.29 -1.50 7.61
CA ARG A 137 -16.72 -0.75 8.73
C ARG A 137 -16.90 0.77 8.59
N ALA A 138 -16.71 1.33 7.39
CA ALA A 138 -16.92 2.76 7.16
C ALA A 138 -18.38 3.17 7.37
N GLU A 139 -19.34 2.35 6.96
CA GLU A 139 -20.78 2.56 7.18
C GLU A 139 -21.16 2.46 8.67
N GLU A 140 -20.56 1.52 9.42
CA GLU A 140 -20.71 1.42 10.87
C GLU A 140 -20.20 2.66 11.60
N LEU A 141 -19.00 3.13 11.23
CA LEU A 141 -18.37 4.31 11.85
C LEU A 141 -19.03 5.62 11.44
N SER A 142 -19.70 5.68 10.28
CA SER A 142 -20.32 6.89 9.74
C SER A 142 -21.68 6.61 9.06
N PRO A 143 -22.72 6.25 9.84
CA PRO A 143 -24.03 5.91 9.30
C PRO A 143 -24.62 7.01 8.41
N GLY A 144 -25.04 6.65 7.19
CA GLY A 144 -25.66 7.56 6.23
C GLY A 144 -24.71 8.53 5.52
N ARG A 145 -23.39 8.43 5.76
CA ARG A 145 -22.36 9.29 5.15
C ARG A 145 -21.45 8.58 4.17
N VAL A 146 -21.60 7.28 3.98
CA VAL A 146 -20.96 6.52 2.89
C VAL A 146 -22.03 6.27 1.83
N ARG A 147 -21.96 7.00 0.72
CA ARG A 147 -23.01 7.01 -0.31
C ARG A 147 -22.47 6.52 -1.66
N PHE A 148 -22.73 5.26 -1.96
CA PHE A 148 -22.52 4.69 -3.29
C PHE A 148 -23.66 5.11 -4.23
N HIS A 149 -23.44 5.01 -5.54
CA HIS A 149 -24.34 5.48 -6.59
C HIS A 149 -24.55 7.01 -6.60
N HIS A 150 -23.58 7.76 -6.06
CA HIS A 150 -23.56 9.22 -5.97
C HIS A 150 -22.32 9.80 -6.66
N GLU A 151 -22.52 10.55 -7.75
CA GLU A 151 -21.44 11.06 -8.59
C GLU A 151 -21.25 12.58 -8.45
N VAL A 152 -20.01 13.02 -8.26
CA VAL A 152 -19.64 14.44 -8.34
C VAL A 152 -19.54 14.87 -9.80
N ILE A 153 -20.57 15.56 -10.28
CA ILE A 153 -20.65 16.01 -11.67
C ILE A 153 -19.98 17.38 -11.89
N GLU A 154 -19.83 18.17 -10.83
CA GLU A 154 -19.19 19.50 -10.85
C GLU A 154 -18.50 19.77 -9.52
N ILE A 155 -17.38 20.49 -9.56
CA ILE A 155 -16.62 20.91 -8.39
C ILE A 155 -16.04 22.29 -8.63
N GLU A 156 -16.22 23.17 -7.66
CA GLU A 156 -15.72 24.54 -7.67
C GLU A 156 -14.97 24.78 -6.35
N SER A 157 -13.69 25.09 -6.44
CA SER A 157 -12.86 25.43 -5.28
C SER A 157 -12.91 26.94 -5.07
N GLY A 158 -13.45 27.40 -3.95
CA GLY A 158 -13.33 28.78 -3.48
C GLY A 158 -12.24 28.93 -2.41
N ASP A 159 -12.05 30.15 -1.93
CA ASP A 159 -11.00 30.50 -0.95
C ASP A 159 -11.29 29.89 0.44
N GLU A 160 -12.57 29.81 0.83
CA GLU A 160 -12.98 29.33 2.17
C GLU A 160 -13.58 27.91 2.15
N LYS A 161 -14.20 27.51 1.05
CA LYS A 161 -14.95 26.25 0.92
C LYS A 161 -14.84 25.70 -0.50
N VAL A 162 -15.08 24.41 -0.64
CA VAL A 162 -15.27 23.73 -1.92
C VAL A 162 -16.75 23.38 -2.07
N THR A 163 -17.34 23.74 -3.21
CA THR A 163 -18.72 23.35 -3.54
C THR A 163 -18.68 22.24 -4.58
N ALA A 164 -19.40 21.14 -4.32
CA ALA A 164 -19.54 20.03 -5.24
C ALA A 164 -21.02 19.78 -5.54
N ARG A 165 -21.36 19.61 -6.82
CA ARG A 165 -22.68 19.16 -7.24
C ARG A 165 -22.67 17.66 -7.41
N VAL A 166 -23.57 16.99 -6.68
CA VAL A 166 -23.67 15.53 -6.63
C VAL A 166 -24.98 15.08 -7.25
N ARG A 167 -24.91 14.08 -8.13
CA ARG A 167 -26.07 13.38 -8.67
C ARG A 167 -26.22 12.03 -8.00
N ASP A 168 -27.36 11.81 -7.36
CA ASP A 168 -27.80 10.48 -6.92
C ASP A 168 -28.41 9.74 -8.12
N HIS A 169 -27.71 8.73 -8.62
CA HIS A 169 -28.15 7.94 -9.77
C HIS A 169 -29.35 7.03 -9.46
N GLY A 170 -29.63 6.75 -8.19
CA GLY A 170 -30.79 5.96 -7.78
C GLY A 170 -32.09 6.75 -7.87
N SER A 171 -32.11 7.99 -7.39
CA SER A 171 -33.30 8.85 -7.41
C SER A 171 -33.35 9.85 -8.58
N GLY A 172 -32.23 10.04 -9.29
CA GLY A 172 -32.06 11.07 -10.32
C GLY A 172 -31.96 12.49 -9.78
N ARG A 173 -31.89 12.67 -8.45
CA ARG A 173 -31.83 13.99 -7.82
C ARG A 173 -30.41 14.54 -7.80
N GLU A 174 -30.31 15.85 -7.93
CA GLU A 174 -29.05 16.59 -7.71
C GLU A 174 -29.13 17.36 -6.39
N TYR A 175 -28.00 17.43 -5.69
CA TYR A 175 -27.83 18.22 -4.48
C TYR A 175 -26.42 18.83 -4.44
N LEU A 176 -26.25 19.85 -3.60
CA LEU A 176 -24.98 20.52 -3.39
C LEU A 176 -24.35 20.06 -2.07
N VAL A 177 -23.03 19.91 -2.08
CA VAL A 177 -22.20 19.70 -0.90
C VAL A 177 -21.24 20.86 -0.79
N GLU A 178 -21.26 21.58 0.32
CA GLU A 178 -20.24 22.56 0.66
C GLU A 178 -19.32 21.95 1.72
N ALA A 179 -18.03 21.88 1.41
CA ALA A 179 -17.01 21.27 2.26
C ALA A 179 -15.88 22.22 2.63
N ASP A 180 -15.32 22.10 3.84
CA ASP A 180 -14.09 22.81 4.21
C ASP A 180 -12.89 22.33 3.39
N TYR A 181 -12.82 21.01 3.17
CA TYR A 181 -11.82 20.36 2.32
C TYR A 181 -12.43 19.22 1.50
N VAL A 182 -11.80 18.93 0.36
CA VAL A 182 -12.07 17.74 -0.44
C VAL A 182 -10.86 16.83 -0.44
N LEU A 183 -11.10 15.54 -0.20
CA LEU A 183 -10.13 14.48 -0.47
C LEU A 183 -10.58 13.66 -1.67
N ALA A 184 -9.91 13.85 -2.80
CA ALA A 184 -10.23 13.23 -4.07
C ALA A 184 -9.47 11.91 -4.23
N CYS A 185 -10.21 10.81 -4.04
CA CYS A 185 -9.78 9.42 -4.20
C CYS A 185 -10.45 8.79 -5.44
N ASP A 186 -10.67 9.57 -6.49
CA ASP A 186 -11.54 9.25 -7.63
C ASP A 186 -10.83 8.48 -8.77
N GLY A 187 -9.63 7.97 -8.49
CA GLY A 187 -8.77 7.31 -9.47
C GLY A 187 -8.23 8.23 -10.57
N GLY A 188 -8.25 9.55 -10.35
CA GLY A 188 -7.75 10.54 -11.32
C GLY A 188 -8.70 10.73 -12.50
N ARG A 189 -9.98 10.37 -12.32
CA ARG A 189 -10.98 10.39 -13.38
C ARG A 189 -11.60 11.77 -13.55
N THR A 190 -11.72 12.58 -12.51
CA THR A 190 -12.49 13.82 -12.58
C THR A 190 -11.78 14.99 -11.91
N VAL A 191 -11.51 14.91 -10.61
CA VAL A 191 -11.20 16.09 -9.79
C VAL A 191 -9.86 16.70 -10.18
N GLY A 192 -8.78 15.90 -10.19
CA GLY A 192 -7.44 16.41 -10.52
C GLY A 192 -7.39 17.10 -11.90
N ARG A 193 -8.03 16.50 -12.91
CA ARG A 193 -8.10 17.08 -14.27
C ARG A 193 -8.82 18.43 -14.31
N ARG A 194 -9.91 18.59 -13.56
CA ARG A 194 -10.66 19.86 -13.47
C ARG A 194 -9.85 20.97 -12.80
N LEU A 195 -8.90 20.61 -11.94
CA LEU A 195 -8.01 21.54 -11.23
C LEU A 195 -6.67 21.75 -11.96
N GLY A 196 -6.50 21.18 -13.15
CA GLY A 196 -5.26 21.29 -13.93
C GLY A 196 -4.07 20.55 -13.31
N ILE A 197 -4.32 19.49 -12.53
CA ILE A 197 -3.29 18.56 -12.05
C ILE A 197 -2.95 17.59 -13.18
N GLU A 198 -1.66 17.43 -13.45
CA GLU A 198 -1.14 16.60 -14.53
C GLU A 198 -0.38 15.38 -13.99
N LEU A 199 -0.71 14.20 -14.53
CA LEU A 199 0.04 12.97 -14.27
C LEU A 199 1.28 12.90 -15.17
N GLN A 200 2.46 12.92 -14.58
CA GLN A 200 3.76 12.88 -15.23
C GLN A 200 4.39 11.48 -15.15
N GLY A 201 5.09 11.06 -16.21
CA GLY A 201 5.79 9.77 -16.27
C GLY A 201 5.51 8.98 -17.55
N SER A 202 5.89 7.70 -17.54
CA SER A 202 5.79 6.82 -18.70
C SER A 202 4.37 6.27 -18.86
N ARG A 203 3.81 6.36 -20.07
CA ARG A 203 2.48 5.86 -20.44
C ARG A 203 2.58 4.67 -21.39
N ASP A 204 1.52 3.86 -21.41
CA ASP A 204 1.20 2.91 -22.48
C ASP A 204 2.36 2.00 -22.92
N LEU A 205 3.09 1.44 -21.95
CA LEU A 205 4.25 0.59 -22.22
C LEU A 205 3.84 -0.75 -22.85
N THR A 206 2.88 -1.42 -22.23
CA THR A 206 2.29 -2.68 -22.71
C THR A 206 0.82 -2.74 -22.32
N ARG A 207 0.04 -3.56 -23.03
CA ARG A 207 -1.34 -3.87 -22.65
C ARG A 207 -1.35 -5.18 -21.87
N THR A 208 -2.02 -5.18 -20.73
CA THR A 208 -2.30 -6.40 -19.99
C THR A 208 -3.80 -6.65 -19.97
N VAL A 209 -4.15 -7.91 -20.21
CA VAL A 209 -5.52 -8.41 -20.09
C VAL A 209 -5.59 -9.29 -18.85
N SER A 210 -6.51 -8.97 -17.94
CA SER A 210 -6.78 -9.73 -16.72
C SER A 210 -8.08 -10.48 -16.87
N CYS A 211 -8.03 -11.81 -16.73
CA CYS A 211 -9.18 -12.70 -16.71
C CYS A 211 -9.46 -13.12 -15.27
N TYR A 212 -10.64 -12.77 -14.76
CA TYR A 212 -11.15 -13.26 -13.49
C TYR A 212 -12.03 -14.47 -13.76
N VAL A 213 -11.65 -15.62 -13.20
CA VAL A 213 -12.23 -16.92 -13.56
C VAL A 213 -12.53 -17.79 -12.34
N SER A 214 -13.48 -18.71 -12.48
CA SER A 214 -13.60 -19.90 -11.62
C SER A 214 -13.14 -21.13 -12.37
N THR A 215 -12.27 -21.90 -11.73
CA THR A 215 -11.64 -23.10 -12.31
C THR A 215 -10.96 -23.92 -11.23
N ASP A 216 -10.91 -25.24 -11.40
CA ASP A 216 -10.26 -26.14 -10.44
C ASP A 216 -8.85 -26.50 -10.90
N PHE A 217 -7.85 -25.82 -10.33
CA PHE A 217 -6.44 -26.13 -10.57
C PHE A 217 -5.81 -27.05 -9.52
N SER A 218 -6.58 -27.61 -8.58
CA SER A 218 -6.06 -28.39 -7.45
C SER A 218 -5.20 -29.59 -7.85
N THR A 219 -5.44 -30.16 -9.04
CA THR A 219 -4.68 -31.29 -9.59
C THR A 219 -3.51 -30.87 -10.50
N ILE A 220 -3.40 -29.58 -10.84
CA ILE A 220 -2.39 -29.03 -11.75
C ILE A 220 -1.37 -28.19 -10.96
N ALA A 221 -1.84 -27.27 -10.13
CA ALA A 221 -1.02 -26.44 -9.25
C ALA A 221 -0.72 -27.23 -7.97
N ASN A 222 0.46 -27.85 -7.86
CA ASN A 222 0.81 -28.76 -6.75
C ASN A 222 1.65 -28.10 -5.63
N ASP A 223 1.52 -26.79 -5.45
CA ASP A 223 2.31 -25.97 -4.54
C ASP A 223 1.43 -24.97 -3.75
N PRO A 224 0.75 -25.45 -2.70
CA PRO A 224 -0.24 -24.65 -1.98
C PRO A 224 0.36 -23.41 -1.28
N ASP A 225 1.68 -23.33 -1.16
CA ASP A 225 2.43 -22.23 -0.54
C ASP A 225 2.82 -21.10 -1.51
N VAL A 226 2.48 -21.23 -2.80
CA VAL A 226 2.76 -20.23 -3.84
C VAL A 226 1.55 -19.33 -4.10
N LEU A 227 1.71 -18.03 -3.85
CA LEU A 227 0.72 -17.00 -4.17
C LEU A 227 0.77 -16.60 -5.64
N LEU A 228 1.95 -16.27 -6.16
CA LEU A 228 2.11 -15.85 -7.56
C LEU A 228 2.81 -16.92 -8.39
N ARG A 229 2.17 -17.32 -9.48
CA ARG A 229 2.74 -18.25 -10.46
C ARG A 229 3.04 -17.52 -11.76
N TRP A 230 4.32 -17.48 -12.10
CA TRP A 230 4.86 -16.89 -13.33
C TRP A 230 5.15 -18.02 -14.31
N VAL A 231 4.29 -18.19 -15.30
CA VAL A 231 4.37 -19.28 -16.26
C VAL A 231 4.97 -18.76 -17.57
N TRP A 232 6.16 -19.24 -17.91
CA TRP A 232 6.65 -19.12 -19.28
C TRP A 232 5.95 -20.15 -20.15
N SER A 233 5.13 -19.69 -21.08
CA SER A 233 4.39 -20.55 -21.98
C SER A 233 5.26 -21.01 -23.15
N PRO A 234 5.59 -22.31 -23.27
CA PRO A 234 6.22 -22.86 -24.47
C PRO A 234 5.25 -22.91 -25.67
N PHE A 235 3.94 -22.81 -25.44
CA PHE A 235 2.94 -22.80 -26.51
C PHE A 235 2.92 -21.47 -27.26
N THR A 236 2.99 -20.36 -26.53
CA THR A 236 2.77 -19.01 -27.09
C THR A 236 3.97 -18.08 -26.96
N GLY A 237 5.00 -18.46 -26.21
CA GLY A 237 6.12 -17.58 -25.85
C GLY A 237 5.78 -16.46 -24.86
N LYS A 238 4.53 -16.41 -24.37
CA LYS A 238 4.06 -15.39 -23.42
C LYS A 238 4.46 -15.75 -21.98
N MET A 239 4.64 -14.72 -21.16
CA MET A 239 4.61 -14.85 -19.70
C MET A 239 3.15 -14.71 -19.24
N VAL A 240 2.67 -15.67 -18.46
CA VAL A 240 1.36 -15.64 -17.81
C VAL A 240 1.54 -15.51 -16.30
N VAL A 241 0.76 -14.65 -15.64
CA VAL A 241 0.79 -14.52 -14.18
C VAL A 241 -0.55 -14.99 -13.62
N MET A 242 -0.52 -15.89 -12.64
CA MET A 242 -1.71 -16.45 -12.01
C MET A 242 -1.66 -16.25 -10.50
N ALA A 243 -2.80 -15.86 -9.91
CA ALA A 243 -2.95 -15.73 -8.46
C ALA A 243 -4.31 -16.28 -7.98
N PRO A 244 -4.33 -17.03 -6.85
CA PRO A 244 -5.56 -17.52 -6.23
C PRO A 244 -6.29 -16.37 -5.54
N MET A 245 -7.62 -16.33 -5.67
CA MET A 245 -8.45 -15.20 -5.23
C MET A 245 -9.46 -15.56 -4.14
N GLY A 246 -9.60 -16.83 -3.75
CA GLY A 246 -10.59 -17.28 -2.77
C GLY A 246 -11.87 -17.78 -3.45
N PRO A 247 -13.07 -17.62 -2.84
CA PRO A 247 -13.36 -16.94 -1.58
C PRO A 247 -13.21 -17.79 -0.33
N THR A 248 -13.27 -19.12 -0.44
CA THR A 248 -13.33 -20.02 0.72
C THR A 248 -12.07 -20.81 0.91
N ARG A 249 -11.39 -21.17 -0.18
CA ARG A 249 -10.10 -21.86 -0.16
C ARG A 249 -9.06 -21.07 -0.93
N TRP A 250 -7.81 -21.33 -0.60
CA TRP A 250 -6.65 -20.58 -1.06
C TRP A 250 -5.53 -21.54 -1.49
N GLY A 251 -4.47 -20.98 -2.08
CA GLY A 251 -3.42 -21.78 -2.71
C GLY A 251 -3.98 -22.56 -3.90
N SER A 252 -3.53 -23.81 -4.05
CA SER A 252 -3.93 -24.72 -5.14
C SER A 252 -5.43 -25.00 -5.22
N ASP A 253 -6.11 -25.02 -4.07
CA ASP A 253 -7.54 -25.36 -3.97
C ASP A 253 -8.47 -24.16 -4.16
N SER A 254 -7.92 -23.00 -4.54
CA SER A 254 -8.71 -21.79 -4.70
C SER A 254 -9.78 -21.95 -5.78
N GLU A 255 -11.01 -21.55 -5.46
CA GLU A 255 -12.14 -21.65 -6.38
C GLU A 255 -12.05 -20.65 -7.54
N GLU A 256 -11.38 -19.53 -7.28
CA GLU A 256 -11.29 -18.41 -8.21
C GLU A 256 -9.86 -17.92 -8.38
N TRP A 257 -9.57 -17.44 -9.59
CA TRP A 257 -8.23 -17.04 -10.00
C TRP A 257 -8.30 -15.74 -10.79
N VAL A 258 -7.23 -14.96 -10.70
CA VAL A 258 -6.93 -13.94 -11.70
C VAL A 258 -5.73 -14.40 -12.54
N ILE A 259 -5.87 -14.27 -13.85
CA ILE A 259 -4.85 -14.69 -14.83
C ILE A 259 -4.55 -13.50 -15.74
N HIS A 260 -3.28 -13.14 -15.84
CA HIS A 260 -2.81 -12.00 -16.62
C HIS A 260 -2.07 -12.44 -17.88
N LEU A 261 -2.46 -11.85 -19.02
CA LEU A 261 -1.81 -12.02 -20.31
C LEU A 261 -1.27 -10.67 -20.82
N GLY A 262 -0.03 -10.67 -21.28
CA GLY A 262 0.59 -9.53 -21.95
C GLY A 262 0.30 -9.51 -23.46
N TYR A 263 0.01 -8.32 -23.98
CA TYR A 263 -0.19 -8.05 -25.40
C TYR A 263 0.61 -6.82 -25.84
N ALA A 264 1.07 -6.84 -27.09
CA ALA A 264 1.54 -5.63 -27.74
C ALA A 264 0.37 -4.63 -27.87
N MET A 265 0.68 -3.33 -27.91
CA MET A 265 -0.35 -2.29 -27.90
C MET A 265 -1.25 -2.32 -29.15
N ASP A 266 -0.71 -2.79 -30.27
CA ASP A 266 -1.34 -2.95 -31.58
C ASP A 266 -1.93 -4.36 -31.84
N ASP A 267 -1.80 -5.31 -30.90
CA ASP A 267 -2.42 -6.63 -31.03
C ASP A 267 -3.94 -6.53 -30.78
N GLU A 268 -4.72 -6.57 -31.85
CA GLU A 268 -6.18 -6.45 -31.81
C GLU A 268 -6.85 -7.62 -31.08
N ARG A 269 -6.19 -8.78 -30.94
CA ARG A 269 -6.75 -9.92 -30.17
C ARG A 269 -7.02 -9.54 -28.72
N ALA A 270 -6.26 -8.61 -28.16
CA ALA A 270 -6.49 -8.12 -26.79
C ALA A 270 -7.87 -7.45 -26.60
N LEU A 271 -8.52 -7.04 -27.70
CA LEU A 271 -9.81 -6.36 -27.70
C LEU A 271 -10.98 -7.33 -27.89
N ASP A 272 -10.73 -8.59 -28.26
CA ASP A 272 -11.75 -9.63 -28.42
C ASP A 272 -11.70 -10.64 -27.26
N ASP A 273 -12.78 -10.75 -26.50
CA ASP A 273 -12.91 -11.70 -25.40
C ASP A 273 -12.69 -13.15 -25.85
N SER A 274 -13.23 -13.54 -27.01
CA SER A 274 -13.11 -14.92 -27.50
C SER A 274 -11.67 -15.27 -27.87
N ALA A 275 -10.94 -14.32 -28.46
CA ALA A 275 -9.52 -14.48 -28.75
C ALA A 275 -8.68 -14.54 -27.47
N VAL A 276 -8.97 -13.71 -26.46
CA VAL A 276 -8.30 -13.74 -25.15
C VAL A 276 -8.52 -15.07 -24.43
N GLU A 277 -9.75 -15.60 -24.44
CA GLU A 277 -10.06 -16.90 -23.86
C GLU A 277 -9.28 -18.03 -24.54
N SER A 278 -9.22 -18.02 -25.87
CA SER A 278 -8.45 -18.97 -26.65
C SER A 278 -6.95 -18.88 -26.33
N ASP A 279 -6.39 -17.66 -26.36
CA ASP A 279 -4.99 -17.40 -26.04
C ASP A 279 -4.63 -17.86 -24.61
N LEU A 280 -5.51 -17.66 -23.64
CA LEU A 280 -5.30 -18.12 -22.25
C LEU A 280 -5.22 -19.64 -22.18
N ARG A 281 -6.16 -20.34 -22.85
CA ARG A 281 -6.20 -21.80 -22.86
C ARG A 281 -4.98 -22.39 -23.54
N GLU A 282 -4.58 -21.82 -24.67
CA GLU A 282 -3.38 -22.21 -25.38
C GLU A 282 -2.12 -21.95 -24.54
N ALA A 283 -1.98 -20.74 -23.97
CA ALA A 283 -0.80 -20.37 -23.22
C ALA A 283 -0.55 -21.26 -22.00
N LEU A 284 -1.62 -21.71 -21.32
CA LEU A 284 -1.53 -22.57 -20.15
C LEU A 284 -1.65 -24.08 -20.46
N GLY A 285 -1.85 -24.47 -21.72
CA GLY A 285 -2.02 -25.88 -22.11
C GLY A 285 -3.31 -26.51 -21.56
N LEU A 286 -4.38 -25.73 -21.44
CA LEU A 286 -5.64 -26.08 -20.78
C LEU A 286 -6.71 -26.59 -21.76
N ALA A 287 -6.31 -27.34 -22.79
CA ALA A 287 -7.23 -27.89 -23.78
C ALA A 287 -8.30 -28.76 -23.09
N GLY A 288 -9.58 -28.36 -23.23
CA GLY A 288 -10.71 -29.07 -22.61
C GLY A 288 -10.88 -28.88 -21.10
N HIS A 289 -10.01 -28.12 -20.42
CA HIS A 289 -10.16 -27.83 -19.00
C HIS A 289 -11.34 -26.88 -18.74
N PRO A 290 -12.30 -27.21 -17.85
CA PRO A 290 -13.43 -26.34 -17.56
C PRO A 290 -12.96 -25.02 -16.92
N ILE A 291 -13.32 -23.88 -17.52
CA ILE A 291 -13.10 -22.54 -16.95
C ILE A 291 -14.36 -21.73 -17.15
N THR A 292 -14.82 -21.07 -16.10
CA THR A 292 -15.88 -20.06 -16.17
C THR A 292 -15.24 -18.68 -16.12
N PHE A 293 -15.40 -17.89 -17.17
CA PHE A 293 -14.94 -16.49 -17.20
C PHE A 293 -16.01 -15.58 -16.62
N HIS A 294 -15.67 -14.87 -15.54
CA HIS A 294 -16.58 -13.90 -14.91
C HIS A 294 -16.42 -12.52 -15.54
N LEU A 295 -15.18 -12.11 -15.78
CA LEU A 295 -14.88 -10.79 -16.35
C LEU A 295 -13.48 -10.75 -16.98
N ILE A 296 -13.37 -10.10 -18.13
CA ILE A 296 -12.11 -9.85 -18.83
C ILE A 296 -11.89 -8.34 -18.93
N THR A 297 -10.76 -7.86 -18.42
CA THR A 297 -10.46 -6.42 -18.34
C THR A 297 -9.12 -6.09 -18.96
N ARG A 298 -9.03 -4.88 -19.53
CA ARG A 298 -7.82 -4.38 -20.19
C ARG A 298 -7.33 -3.14 -19.47
N TRP A 299 -6.02 -3.09 -19.26
CA TRP A 299 -5.34 -1.95 -18.68
C TRP A 299 -3.95 -1.81 -19.30
N THR A 300 -3.42 -0.59 -19.28
CA THR A 300 -2.08 -0.31 -19.78
C THR A 300 -1.12 -0.15 -18.64
N ILE A 301 0.07 -0.71 -18.79
CA ILE A 301 1.15 -0.51 -17.83
C ILE A 301 1.71 0.89 -18.03
N GLY A 302 1.69 1.68 -16.96
CA GLY A 302 2.29 3.01 -16.91
C GLY A 302 2.71 3.33 -15.49
N GLY A 303 3.73 4.17 -15.36
CA GLY A 303 4.18 4.69 -14.09
C GLY A 303 4.01 6.20 -14.09
N LEU A 304 3.04 6.69 -13.31
CA LEU A 304 2.62 8.09 -13.32
C LEU A 304 2.52 8.64 -11.91
N VAL A 305 2.89 9.91 -11.74
CA VAL A 305 2.76 10.66 -10.49
C VAL A 305 2.21 12.05 -10.81
N ALA A 306 1.27 12.55 -10.02
CA ALA A 306 0.74 13.88 -10.15
C ALA A 306 1.83 14.93 -9.85
N ASP A 307 1.84 16.01 -10.63
CA ASP A 307 2.72 17.16 -10.41
C ASP A 307 2.47 17.84 -9.06
N ARG A 308 1.21 17.83 -8.61
CA ARG A 308 0.73 18.38 -7.34
C ARG A 308 -0.25 17.43 -6.66
N PHE A 309 -0.16 17.33 -5.35
CA PHE A 309 -1.05 16.55 -4.49
C PHE A 309 -2.09 17.42 -3.79
N ARG A 310 -1.89 18.75 -3.79
CA ARG A 310 -2.81 19.72 -3.21
C ARG A 310 -3.01 20.93 -4.13
N VAL A 311 -4.26 21.36 -4.25
CA VAL A 311 -4.64 22.65 -4.86
C VAL A 311 -5.66 23.32 -3.94
N GLY A 312 -5.20 24.32 -3.18
CA GLY A 312 -6.03 25.03 -2.20
C GLY A 312 -6.63 24.06 -1.16
N ARG A 313 -7.95 23.88 -1.22
CA ARG A 313 -8.72 23.03 -0.29
C ARG A 313 -8.98 21.62 -0.83
N VAL A 314 -8.43 21.28 -1.99
CA VAL A 314 -8.56 19.96 -2.60
C VAL A 314 -7.23 19.22 -2.52
N LEU A 315 -7.24 18.02 -1.94
CA LEU A 315 -6.11 17.10 -1.88
C LEU A 315 -6.47 15.83 -2.66
N ILE A 316 -5.53 15.23 -3.38
CA ILE A 316 -5.72 13.98 -4.14
C ILE A 316 -4.95 12.84 -3.49
N ALA A 317 -5.45 11.60 -3.57
CA ALA A 317 -4.77 10.42 -3.01
C ALA A 317 -5.01 9.15 -3.82
N GLY A 318 -4.12 8.16 -3.69
CA GLY A 318 -4.20 6.88 -4.40
C GLY A 318 -4.08 7.03 -5.91
N ASP A 319 -4.87 6.27 -6.69
CA ASP A 319 -4.85 6.30 -8.16
C ASP A 319 -5.11 7.69 -8.80
N ALA A 320 -5.60 8.64 -8.01
CA ALA A 320 -5.71 10.04 -8.42
C ALA A 320 -4.36 10.78 -8.40
N ALA A 321 -3.46 10.37 -7.51
CA ALA A 321 -2.15 10.95 -7.27
C ALA A 321 -1.02 10.16 -7.94
N HIS A 322 -1.12 8.84 -8.04
CA HIS A 322 -0.08 7.99 -8.62
C HIS A 322 -0.66 6.72 -9.25
N ARG A 323 -0.01 6.19 -10.29
CA ARG A 323 -0.40 4.93 -10.95
C ARG A 323 0.84 4.09 -11.17
N HIS A 324 0.72 2.82 -10.81
CA HIS A 324 1.83 1.87 -10.78
C HIS A 324 1.55 0.71 -11.75
N PRO A 325 2.60 0.12 -12.34
CA PRO A 325 2.56 -1.31 -12.66
C PRO A 325 2.22 -2.13 -11.40
N PRO A 326 1.56 -3.29 -11.52
CA PRO A 326 1.17 -4.11 -10.35
C PRO A 326 2.37 -4.78 -9.66
N THR A 327 3.53 -4.84 -10.32
CA THR A 327 4.76 -5.45 -9.80
C THR A 327 5.23 -4.74 -8.53
N GLY A 328 5.54 -5.51 -7.49
CA GLY A 328 5.81 -5.03 -6.12
C GLY A 328 4.57 -4.78 -5.24
N ALA A 329 3.37 -4.81 -5.82
CA ALA A 329 2.10 -4.60 -5.12
C ALA A 329 2.00 -3.29 -4.30
N LEU A 330 2.59 -2.22 -4.81
CA LEU A 330 2.72 -0.94 -4.09
C LEU A 330 1.54 0.03 -4.26
N GLY A 331 0.68 -0.17 -5.26
CA GLY A 331 -0.36 0.82 -5.60
C GLY A 331 -1.40 1.03 -4.48
N LEU A 332 -2.09 -0.04 -4.08
CA LEU A 332 -3.12 0.03 -3.02
C LEU A 332 -2.52 0.39 -1.65
N THR A 333 -1.35 -0.16 -1.31
CA THR A 333 -0.70 0.07 -0.03
C THR A 333 -0.20 1.51 0.09
N SER A 334 0.33 2.10 -0.99
CA SER A 334 0.67 3.53 -1.06
C SER A 334 -0.59 4.40 -0.91
N ALA A 335 -1.69 4.04 -1.56
CA ALA A 335 -2.96 4.75 -1.47
C ALA A 335 -3.54 4.77 -0.03
N ILE A 336 -3.40 3.67 0.72
CA ILE A 336 -3.75 3.58 2.15
C ILE A 336 -2.82 4.47 2.98
N HIS A 337 -1.53 4.48 2.68
CA HIS A 337 -0.54 5.29 3.39
C HIS A 337 -0.74 6.80 3.16
N ASP A 338 -1.12 7.21 1.95
CA ASP A 338 -1.43 8.61 1.63
C ASP A 338 -2.49 9.17 2.56
N VAL A 339 -3.59 8.43 2.71
CA VAL A 339 -4.72 8.92 3.50
C VAL A 339 -4.43 8.83 4.99
N HIS A 340 -3.60 7.89 5.44
CA HIS A 340 -3.08 7.86 6.80
C HIS A 340 -2.26 9.11 7.14
N ASN A 341 -1.41 9.55 6.21
CA ASN A 341 -0.62 10.78 6.37
C ASN A 341 -1.48 12.05 6.39
N VAL A 342 -2.48 12.16 5.51
CA VAL A 342 -3.25 13.40 5.34
C VAL A 342 -4.39 13.56 6.36
N CYS A 343 -5.01 12.46 6.83
CA CYS A 343 -6.23 12.55 7.64
C CYS A 343 -6.00 13.18 9.01
N TRP A 344 -4.89 12.87 9.69
CA TRP A 344 -4.59 13.49 10.99
C TRP A 344 -4.26 14.98 10.85
N LYS A 345 -3.64 15.38 9.73
CA LYS A 345 -3.34 16.78 9.40
C LYS A 345 -4.63 17.56 9.16
N LEU A 346 -5.54 17.01 8.34
CA LEU A 346 -6.89 17.55 8.12
C LEU A 346 -7.64 17.70 9.43
N ALA A 347 -7.66 16.66 10.26
CA ALA A 347 -8.33 16.72 11.56
C ALA A 347 -7.74 17.82 12.47
N SER A 348 -6.41 17.95 12.51
CA SER A 348 -5.73 18.96 13.32
C SER A 348 -6.07 20.38 12.88
N VAL A 349 -6.10 20.64 11.56
CA VAL A 349 -6.49 21.95 11.00
C VAL A 349 -7.97 22.24 11.26
N LEU A 350 -8.86 21.28 10.99
CA LEU A 350 -10.31 21.43 11.20
C LEU A 350 -10.69 21.63 12.67
N GLN A 351 -9.88 21.13 13.60
CA GLN A 351 -10.06 21.30 15.04
C GLN A 351 -9.38 22.58 15.58
N GLY A 352 -8.75 23.38 14.72
CA GLY A 352 -8.04 24.60 15.11
C GLY A 352 -6.75 24.37 15.90
N ARG A 353 -6.19 23.16 15.83
CA ARG A 353 -4.95 22.76 16.54
C ARG A 353 -3.70 22.93 15.69
N ALA A 354 -3.86 23.16 14.39
CA ALA A 354 -2.77 23.35 13.44
C ALA A 354 -3.10 24.45 12.43
N GLY A 355 -2.07 25.09 11.88
CA GLY A 355 -2.22 26.01 10.75
C GLY A 355 -2.43 25.27 9.43
N ASP A 356 -3.07 25.91 8.46
CA ASP A 356 -3.37 25.33 7.14
C ASP A 356 -2.09 24.87 6.38
N ALA A 357 -0.94 25.52 6.63
CA ALA A 357 0.34 25.13 6.05
C ALA A 357 0.81 23.71 6.45
N LEU A 358 0.25 23.12 7.52
CA LEU A 358 0.48 21.72 7.84
C LEU A 358 0.04 20.81 6.68
N LEU A 359 -1.00 21.17 5.95
CA LEU A 359 -1.50 20.37 4.81
C LEU A 359 -0.54 20.39 3.62
N ASP A 360 0.34 21.40 3.48
CA ASP A 360 1.36 21.42 2.43
C ASP A 360 2.41 20.32 2.63
N THR A 361 2.61 19.89 3.88
CA THR A 361 3.51 18.78 4.18
C THR A 361 3.02 17.45 3.64
N TYR A 362 1.73 17.30 3.28
CA TYR A 362 1.24 16.09 2.62
C TYR A 362 1.94 15.84 1.29
N GLU A 363 2.04 16.88 0.45
CA GLU A 363 2.71 16.78 -0.85
C GLU A 363 4.22 16.58 -0.67
N ALA A 364 4.85 17.37 0.21
CA ALA A 364 6.28 17.28 0.48
C ALA A 364 6.70 15.88 0.95
N GLU A 365 5.83 15.19 1.71
CA GLU A 365 6.12 13.87 2.27
C GLU A 365 5.74 12.73 1.35
N ARG A 366 4.53 12.75 0.77
CA ARG A 366 3.97 11.59 0.06
C ARG A 366 4.39 11.54 -1.40
N ARG A 367 4.44 12.68 -2.10
CA ARG A 367 4.78 12.70 -3.53
C ARG A 367 6.15 12.09 -3.83
N PRO A 368 7.23 12.34 -3.05
CA PRO A 368 8.52 11.71 -3.30
C PRO A 368 8.53 10.20 -3.02
N VAL A 369 7.80 9.75 -2.00
CA VAL A 369 7.67 8.32 -1.67
C VAL A 369 6.89 7.59 -2.77
N ASP A 370 5.77 8.14 -3.22
CA ASP A 370 4.97 7.53 -4.28
C ASP A 370 5.73 7.51 -5.61
N ALA A 371 6.52 8.54 -5.90
CA ALA A 371 7.39 8.55 -7.07
C ALA A 371 8.48 7.46 -7.00
N ARG A 372 9.05 7.22 -5.82
CA ARG A 372 9.98 6.09 -5.62
C ARG A 372 9.27 4.76 -5.86
N ASN A 373 8.09 4.57 -5.28
CA ASN A 373 7.32 3.34 -5.44
C ASN A 373 6.94 3.08 -6.91
N VAL A 374 6.50 4.11 -7.64
CA VAL A 374 6.22 4.03 -9.08
C VAL A 374 7.48 3.64 -9.87
N ALA A 375 8.63 4.23 -9.54
CA ALA A 375 9.90 3.89 -10.19
C ALA A 375 10.29 2.43 -9.94
N ARG A 376 10.15 1.94 -8.71
CA ARG A 376 10.39 0.54 -8.34
C ARG A 376 9.51 -0.43 -9.11
N SER A 377 8.20 -0.17 -9.16
CA SER A 377 7.28 -0.99 -9.97
C SER A 377 7.64 -0.97 -11.46
N LEU A 378 8.11 0.15 -12.02
CA LEU A 378 8.60 0.21 -13.41
C LEU A 378 9.88 -0.60 -13.62
N GLU A 379 10.82 -0.56 -12.67
CA GLU A 379 12.06 -1.34 -12.71
C GLU A 379 11.77 -2.85 -12.67
N ASN A 380 10.90 -3.28 -11.75
CA ASN A 380 10.47 -4.67 -11.62
C ASN A 380 9.83 -5.18 -12.93
N SER A 381 8.95 -4.38 -13.53
CA SER A 381 8.33 -4.69 -14.83
C SER A 381 9.34 -4.85 -15.98
N LYS A 382 10.38 -3.99 -16.04
CA LYS A 382 11.46 -4.10 -17.04
C LYS A 382 12.35 -5.34 -16.80
N GLY A 383 12.53 -5.72 -15.54
CA GLY A 383 13.26 -6.93 -15.16
C GLY A 383 12.63 -8.19 -15.76
N TYR A 384 11.30 -8.33 -15.71
CA TYR A 384 10.59 -9.46 -16.34
C TYR A 384 10.72 -9.53 -17.86
N ALA A 385 10.69 -8.37 -18.55
CA ALA A 385 10.93 -8.33 -19.98
C ALA A 385 12.36 -8.79 -20.33
N SER A 386 13.33 -8.34 -19.54
CA SER A 386 14.74 -8.74 -19.69
C SER A 386 14.94 -10.23 -19.41
N MET A 387 14.25 -10.77 -18.41
CA MET A 387 14.26 -12.18 -18.07
C MET A 387 13.70 -13.05 -19.20
N THR A 388 12.53 -12.70 -19.73
CA THR A 388 11.89 -13.42 -20.84
C THR A 388 12.80 -13.44 -22.07
N LYS A 389 13.51 -12.35 -22.34
CA LYS A 389 14.51 -12.28 -23.42
C LYS A 389 15.73 -13.16 -23.14
N LEU A 390 16.25 -13.17 -21.91
CA LEU A 390 17.38 -14.02 -21.53
C LEU A 390 17.05 -15.50 -21.66
N MET A 391 15.85 -15.89 -21.24
CA MET A 391 15.34 -17.27 -21.38
C MET A 391 15.13 -17.70 -22.83
N GLY A 392 15.01 -16.77 -23.77
CA GLY A 392 14.78 -17.05 -25.20
C GLY A 392 13.36 -17.48 -25.54
N VAL A 393 12.50 -17.73 -24.55
CA VAL A 393 11.13 -18.23 -24.75
C VAL A 393 10.22 -17.28 -25.52
N GLY A 394 10.51 -15.97 -25.50
CA GLY A 394 9.69 -14.94 -26.13
C GLY A 394 9.90 -14.74 -27.63
N ASP A 395 10.84 -15.45 -28.27
CA ASP A 395 11.11 -15.29 -29.70
C ASP A 395 9.96 -15.86 -30.56
N PRO A 396 9.20 -15.05 -31.31
CA PRO A 396 8.04 -15.52 -32.05
C PRO A 396 8.36 -16.53 -33.15
N THR A 397 9.62 -16.67 -33.60
CA THR A 397 9.99 -17.63 -34.65
C THR A 397 10.18 -19.06 -34.16
N LEU A 398 10.28 -19.26 -32.84
CA LEU A 398 10.52 -20.58 -32.26
C LEU A 398 9.24 -21.44 -32.24
N THR A 399 9.40 -22.73 -32.54
CA THR A 399 8.39 -23.77 -32.33
C THR A 399 8.20 -24.09 -30.84
N PHE A 400 7.17 -24.87 -30.50
CA PHE A 400 6.98 -25.37 -29.15
C PHE A 400 8.21 -26.13 -28.63
N ASP A 401 8.74 -27.07 -29.41
CA ASP A 401 9.86 -27.93 -29.00
C ASP A 401 11.13 -27.11 -28.75
N GLU A 402 11.39 -26.10 -29.59
CA GLU A 402 12.52 -25.19 -29.41
C GLU A 402 12.37 -24.34 -28.15
N ARG A 403 11.18 -23.75 -27.90
CA ARG A 403 10.92 -23.03 -26.65
C ARG A 403 11.03 -23.93 -25.44
N TRP A 404 10.48 -25.14 -25.51
CA TRP A 404 10.56 -26.13 -24.45
C TRP A 404 12.02 -26.44 -24.10
N ALA A 405 12.83 -26.71 -25.12
CA ALA A 405 14.27 -26.92 -24.96
C ALA A 405 14.92 -25.72 -24.28
N THR A 406 14.62 -24.47 -24.66
CA THR A 406 15.20 -23.29 -24.00
C THR A 406 14.86 -23.21 -22.49
N LEU A 407 13.64 -23.55 -22.10
CA LEU A 407 13.20 -23.51 -20.71
C LEU A 407 13.86 -24.62 -19.87
N THR A 408 14.00 -25.82 -20.44
CA THR A 408 14.54 -26.97 -19.71
C THR A 408 16.06 -26.97 -19.59
N ARG A 409 16.79 -26.13 -20.35
CA ARG A 409 18.25 -25.95 -20.23
C ARG A 409 18.72 -25.64 -18.80
N LEU A 410 17.90 -24.98 -18.00
CA LEU A 410 18.24 -24.66 -16.61
C LEU A 410 18.28 -25.87 -15.69
N VAL A 411 17.54 -26.92 -16.04
CA VAL A 411 17.20 -28.03 -15.16
C VAL A 411 17.60 -29.38 -15.77
N ASP A 412 18.28 -29.36 -16.91
CA ASP A 412 18.91 -30.51 -17.55
C ASP A 412 20.18 -30.89 -16.78
N PRO A 413 20.22 -32.08 -16.14
CA PRO A 413 21.38 -32.52 -15.36
C PRO A 413 22.62 -32.80 -16.22
N ASP A 414 22.44 -33.10 -17.51
CA ASP A 414 23.52 -33.52 -18.42
C ASP A 414 24.06 -32.35 -19.28
N GLY A 415 23.44 -31.17 -19.19
CA GLY A 415 23.80 -29.95 -19.92
C GLY A 415 25.08 -29.26 -19.41
N THR A 416 26.26 -29.87 -19.59
CA THR A 416 27.54 -29.32 -19.10
C THR A 416 27.94 -28.00 -19.77
N ASP A 417 27.49 -27.75 -21.01
CA ASP A 417 27.81 -26.55 -21.78
C ASP A 417 26.95 -25.31 -21.40
N ASP A 418 25.93 -25.49 -20.54
CA ASP A 418 25.00 -24.43 -20.14
C ASP A 418 25.37 -23.72 -18.82
N SER A 419 26.58 -23.91 -18.31
CA SER A 419 27.01 -23.32 -17.03
C SER A 419 26.94 -21.78 -17.00
N ASP A 420 27.41 -21.11 -18.05
CA ASP A 420 27.34 -19.65 -18.17
C ASP A 420 25.91 -19.12 -18.31
N PHE A 421 25.05 -19.87 -19.02
CA PHE A 421 23.63 -19.54 -19.13
C PHE A 421 22.94 -19.64 -17.77
N ARG A 422 23.12 -20.77 -17.06
CA ARG A 422 22.59 -20.98 -15.71
C ARG A 422 23.05 -19.90 -14.74
N ARG A 423 24.33 -19.53 -14.77
CA ARG A 423 24.88 -18.44 -13.96
C ARG A 423 24.19 -17.11 -14.24
N ARG A 424 24.07 -16.71 -15.52
CA ARG A 424 23.42 -15.45 -15.91
C ARG A 424 21.95 -15.40 -15.53
N VAL A 425 21.22 -16.50 -15.67
CA VAL A 425 19.82 -16.56 -15.23
C VAL A 425 19.72 -16.45 -13.71
N LEU A 426 20.60 -17.14 -12.97
CA LEU A 426 20.63 -17.04 -11.51
C LEU A 426 20.93 -15.61 -11.04
N GLU A 427 21.89 -14.92 -11.65
CA GLU A 427 22.21 -13.51 -11.38
C GLU A 427 21.00 -12.59 -11.62
N MET A 428 20.30 -12.78 -12.74
CA MET A 428 19.09 -12.00 -13.03
C MET A 428 17.95 -12.34 -12.06
N MET A 429 17.80 -13.60 -11.65
CA MET A 429 16.77 -14.02 -10.69
C MET A 429 17.05 -13.51 -9.29
N ALA A 430 18.32 -13.44 -8.90
CA ALA A 430 18.74 -12.79 -7.67
C ALA A 430 18.39 -11.30 -7.70
N ALA A 431 18.62 -10.60 -8.81
CA ALA A 431 18.21 -9.20 -8.97
C ALA A 431 16.67 -9.04 -8.91
N GLN A 432 15.91 -9.85 -9.66
CA GLN A 432 14.44 -9.79 -9.68
C GLN A 432 13.80 -10.13 -8.32
N SER A 433 14.44 -10.97 -7.51
CA SER A 433 13.92 -11.34 -6.17
C SER A 433 13.67 -10.14 -5.27
N GLN A 434 14.31 -9.01 -5.55
CA GLN A 434 14.12 -7.76 -4.81
C GLN A 434 12.65 -7.32 -4.78
N GLU A 435 11.88 -7.53 -5.87
CA GLU A 435 10.45 -7.23 -5.92
C GLU A 435 9.64 -7.87 -4.78
N PHE A 436 10.05 -9.06 -4.37
CA PHE A 436 9.35 -9.85 -3.35
C PHE A 436 9.94 -9.64 -1.95
N ARG A 437 10.99 -8.83 -1.85
CA ARG A 437 11.74 -8.55 -0.62
C ARG A 437 12.17 -7.08 -0.59
N GLU A 438 11.32 -6.14 -1.00
CA GLU A 438 11.61 -4.69 -1.01
C GLU A 438 11.14 -4.00 0.27
N HIS A 439 11.55 -4.51 1.43
CA HIS A 439 11.06 -4.05 2.73
C HIS A 439 11.31 -2.55 2.98
N ASP A 440 12.47 -2.05 2.53
CA ASP A 440 12.82 -0.65 2.68
C ASP A 440 11.90 0.25 1.83
N VAL A 441 11.40 -0.24 0.70
CA VAL A 441 10.40 0.46 -0.10
C VAL A 441 9.05 0.47 0.62
N GLU A 442 8.66 -0.64 1.25
CA GLU A 442 7.41 -0.76 2.00
C GLU A 442 7.38 0.10 3.27
N TYR A 443 8.50 0.17 4.00
CA TYR A 443 8.56 0.65 5.38
C TYR A 443 9.62 1.73 5.61
N GLY A 444 10.74 1.73 4.88
CA GLY A 444 11.89 2.63 5.03
C GLY A 444 11.72 4.05 4.46
N TYR A 445 10.48 4.55 4.35
CA TYR A 445 10.24 5.91 3.89
C TYR A 445 10.86 6.95 4.82
N GLN A 446 11.25 8.08 4.25
CA GLN A 446 11.81 9.21 4.99
C GLN A 446 11.13 10.49 4.55
N TYR A 447 10.56 11.19 5.52
CA TYR A 447 9.88 12.46 5.32
C TYR A 447 10.81 13.64 5.60
N ASP A 448 10.72 14.63 4.71
CA ASP A 448 11.41 15.91 4.80
C ASP A 448 10.39 17.01 4.53
N SER A 449 10.01 17.72 5.60
CA SER A 449 8.96 18.74 5.56
C SER A 449 9.03 19.61 6.81
N SER A 450 8.24 20.68 6.87
CA SER A 450 8.07 21.48 8.09
C SER A 450 7.41 20.72 9.25
N ALA A 451 6.79 19.56 8.99
CA ALA A 451 6.25 18.66 10.01
C ALA A 451 7.30 17.69 10.60
N VAL A 452 8.59 17.93 10.33
CA VAL A 452 9.74 17.18 10.84
C VAL A 452 10.83 18.16 11.25
N VAL A 453 11.28 18.11 12.50
CA VAL A 453 12.39 18.93 13.00
C VAL A 453 13.66 18.09 13.00
N SER A 454 14.59 18.42 12.12
CA SER A 454 15.87 17.73 11.97
C SER A 454 16.70 17.79 13.25
N ASP A 455 17.35 16.68 13.57
CA ASP A 455 18.35 16.58 14.64
C ASP A 455 19.80 16.62 14.10
N GLY A 456 19.97 16.89 12.80
CA GLY A 456 21.26 16.95 12.12
C GLY A 456 21.88 15.60 11.78
N SER A 457 21.19 14.47 12.05
CA SER A 457 21.71 13.14 11.70
C SER A 457 21.45 12.78 10.23
N GLU A 458 22.35 11.99 9.64
CA GLU A 458 22.23 11.48 8.28
C GLU A 458 21.30 10.25 8.22
N PRO A 459 20.57 10.05 7.11
CA PRO A 459 19.70 8.89 6.94
C PRO A 459 20.51 7.60 6.77
N SER A 460 20.01 6.51 7.36
CA SER A 460 20.46 5.16 7.06
C SER A 460 19.48 4.54 6.06
N VAL A 461 19.98 4.14 4.89
CA VAL A 461 19.19 3.52 3.82
C VAL A 461 19.96 2.30 3.36
N ASP A 462 19.27 1.18 3.17
CA ASP A 462 19.86 0.01 2.53
C ASP A 462 20.09 0.32 1.04
N PRO A 463 21.34 0.30 0.53
CA PRO A 463 21.61 0.58 -0.89
C PRO A 463 20.92 -0.41 -1.85
N GLU A 464 20.54 -1.60 -1.36
CA GLU A 464 19.80 -2.58 -2.12
C GLU A 464 18.28 -2.54 -1.88
N PHE A 465 17.78 -1.66 -1.01
CA PHE A 465 16.36 -1.52 -0.66
C PHE A 465 15.67 -2.81 -0.19
N ARG A 466 16.43 -3.85 0.19
CA ARG A 466 15.91 -5.17 0.56
C ARG A 466 15.47 -5.19 2.01
N CYS A 467 16.27 -4.57 2.88
CA CYS A 467 16.11 -4.67 4.31
C CYS A 467 15.74 -3.29 4.88
N PHE A 468 14.63 -3.22 5.60
CA PHE A 468 14.29 -2.03 6.37
C PHE A 468 15.27 -1.87 7.54
N ILE A 469 15.95 -0.72 7.60
CA ILE A 469 16.84 -0.37 8.71
C ILE A 469 16.08 0.52 9.70
N PRO A 470 15.69 0.01 10.88
CA PRO A 470 14.93 0.79 11.86
C PRO A 470 15.74 1.96 12.42
N SER A 471 15.12 3.14 12.44
CA SER A 471 15.74 4.36 12.96
C SER A 471 14.68 5.29 13.58
N THR A 472 15.07 6.01 14.62
CA THR A 472 14.29 7.13 15.19
C THR A 472 14.77 8.49 14.70
N ARG A 473 15.49 8.54 13.57
CA ARG A 473 15.81 9.81 12.92
C ARG A 473 14.50 10.54 12.59
N PRO A 474 14.40 11.87 12.82
CA PRO A 474 13.25 12.64 12.37
C PRO A 474 12.96 12.40 10.88
N GLY A 475 11.69 12.12 10.57
CA GLY A 475 11.21 11.75 9.24
C GLY A 475 11.08 10.24 9.01
N SER A 476 11.67 9.40 9.85
CA SER A 476 11.56 7.93 9.76
C SER A 476 10.29 7.39 10.43
N PRO A 477 9.81 6.19 10.05
CA PRO A 477 8.79 5.48 10.82
C PRO A 477 9.29 5.15 12.23
N LEU A 478 8.40 5.17 13.22
CA LEU A 478 8.67 4.67 14.56
C LEU A 478 9.06 3.18 14.48
N PRO A 479 10.22 2.76 15.02
CA PRO A 479 10.57 1.35 15.06
C PRO A 479 9.66 0.54 15.96
N HIS A 480 9.22 -0.62 15.48
CA HIS A 480 8.60 -1.63 16.34
C HIS A 480 9.61 -2.15 17.36
N ALA A 481 9.20 -2.17 18.64
CA ALA A 481 9.76 -3.01 19.67
C ALA A 481 8.64 -3.53 20.56
N TRP A 482 8.83 -4.74 21.10
CA TRP A 482 7.93 -5.26 22.11
C TRP A 482 8.33 -4.71 23.47
N ILE A 483 7.38 -4.07 24.15
CA ILE A 483 7.51 -3.53 25.49
C ILE A 483 6.44 -4.12 26.40
N GLU A 484 6.70 -4.16 27.70
CA GLU A 484 5.84 -4.76 28.71
C GLU A 484 5.64 -3.79 29.87
N ASP A 485 4.44 -3.71 30.42
CA ASP A 485 4.27 -3.06 31.72
C ASP A 485 4.81 -3.97 32.85
N TRP A 486 4.75 -3.49 34.09
CA TRP A 486 5.24 -4.25 35.24
C TRP A 486 4.33 -5.43 35.64
N ASP A 487 3.14 -5.51 35.06
CA ASP A 487 2.20 -6.62 35.19
C ASP A 487 2.33 -7.64 34.04
N LEU A 488 3.35 -7.49 33.18
CA LEU A 488 3.67 -8.35 32.04
C LEU A 488 2.67 -8.26 30.88
N ASN A 489 1.87 -7.20 30.81
CA ASN A 489 1.05 -6.92 29.62
C ASN A 489 1.96 -6.38 28.52
N ARG A 490 1.98 -7.09 27.39
CA ARG A 490 2.90 -6.84 26.28
C ARG A 490 2.22 -6.12 25.13
N ILE A 491 2.85 -5.05 24.65
CA ILE A 491 2.41 -4.29 23.47
C ILE A 491 3.59 -3.98 22.54
N SER A 492 3.29 -3.54 21.32
CA SER A 492 4.25 -2.90 20.43
C SER A 492 4.43 -1.43 20.81
N THR A 493 5.62 -0.87 20.60
CA THR A 493 5.84 0.59 20.59
C THR A 493 4.90 1.32 19.63
N LEU A 494 4.48 0.66 18.54
CA LEU A 494 3.52 1.21 17.58
C LEU A 494 2.12 1.39 18.17
N ASP A 495 1.76 0.61 19.19
CA ASP A 495 0.45 0.65 19.87
C ASP A 495 0.35 1.81 20.86
N LEU A 496 1.48 2.45 21.21
CA LEU A 496 1.48 3.68 21.99
C LEU A 496 0.83 4.85 21.22
N VAL A 497 0.83 4.78 19.88
CA VAL A 497 0.24 5.78 19.00
C VAL A 497 -1.23 5.45 18.79
N THR A 498 -2.10 6.19 19.46
CA THR A 498 -3.56 6.12 19.28
C THR A 498 -4.04 7.18 18.29
N PRO A 499 -5.26 7.03 17.70
CA PRO A 499 -5.74 7.96 16.68
C PRO A 499 -5.68 9.43 17.11
N GLY A 500 -4.95 10.24 16.35
CA GLY A 500 -4.83 11.69 16.57
C GLY A 500 -3.91 12.12 17.73
N THR A 501 -3.17 11.20 18.33
CA THR A 501 -2.34 11.45 19.52
C THR A 501 -0.86 11.49 19.16
N PHE A 502 -0.15 12.53 19.62
CA PHE A 502 1.32 12.55 19.61
C PHE A 502 1.87 11.68 20.74
N VAL A 503 3.05 11.09 20.54
CA VAL A 503 3.68 10.24 21.57
C VAL A 503 5.08 10.74 21.87
N ILE A 504 5.36 10.91 23.16
CA ILE A 504 6.71 11.11 23.70
C ILE A 504 7.18 9.78 24.28
N ILE A 505 8.28 9.28 23.75
CA ILE A 505 8.99 8.11 24.26
C ILE A 505 10.35 8.58 24.77
N ALA A 506 10.45 8.79 26.07
CA ALA A 506 11.67 9.21 26.72
C ALA A 506 12.49 8.01 27.22
N GLY A 507 13.79 8.21 27.44
CA GLY A 507 14.62 7.23 28.12
C GLY A 507 14.22 7.07 29.59
N GLU A 508 14.82 6.09 30.26
CA GLU A 508 14.50 5.71 31.65
C GLU A 508 14.86 6.76 32.74
N ASP A 509 15.54 7.84 32.35
CA ASP A 509 15.87 9.03 33.15
C ASP A 509 15.20 10.29 32.57
N GLY A 510 14.26 10.14 31.65
CA GLY A 510 13.66 11.23 30.88
C GLY A 510 12.36 11.81 31.44
N ASP A 511 12.09 11.68 32.75
CA ASP A 511 10.82 12.13 33.35
C ASP A 511 10.52 13.63 33.13
N ASP A 512 11.56 14.45 33.02
CA ASP A 512 11.42 15.88 32.73
C ASP A 512 10.82 16.13 31.33
N TRP A 513 11.16 15.31 30.34
CA TRP A 513 10.50 15.34 29.03
C TRP A 513 9.03 14.97 29.12
N CYS A 514 8.69 13.93 29.88
CA CYS A 514 7.30 13.51 30.04
C CYS A 514 6.45 14.57 30.74
N ARG A 515 7.02 15.28 31.72
CA ARG A 515 6.34 16.40 32.40
C ARG A 515 6.14 17.59 31.47
N ALA A 516 7.20 18.03 30.80
CA ALA A 516 7.16 19.11 29.82
C ALA A 516 6.17 18.81 28.69
N ALA A 517 6.11 17.56 28.23
CA ALA A 517 5.14 17.14 27.23
C ALA A 517 3.70 17.38 27.69
N ARG A 518 3.32 16.91 28.88
CA ARG A 518 1.95 17.09 29.39
C ARG A 518 1.57 18.57 29.55
N GLU A 519 2.52 19.40 29.97
CA GLU A 519 2.36 20.85 30.07
C GLU A 519 2.10 21.47 28.68
N VAL A 520 3.03 21.28 27.74
CA VAL A 520 2.93 21.85 26.37
C VAL A 520 1.71 21.30 25.62
N ALA A 521 1.33 20.03 25.81
CA ALA A 521 0.12 19.46 25.23
C ALA A 521 -1.15 20.20 25.69
N THR A 522 -1.21 20.53 26.99
CA THR A 522 -2.33 21.25 27.58
C THR A 522 -2.41 22.67 27.01
N GLU A 523 -1.27 23.35 26.90
CA GLU A 523 -1.18 24.71 26.35
C GLU A 523 -1.57 24.79 24.87
N LEU A 524 -1.09 23.84 24.06
CA LEU A 524 -1.37 23.80 22.63
C LEU A 524 -2.70 23.10 22.28
N GLY A 525 -3.39 22.52 23.27
CA GLY A 525 -4.65 21.82 23.06
C GLY A 525 -4.54 20.55 22.20
N VAL A 526 -3.40 19.85 22.26
CA VAL A 526 -3.14 18.62 21.50
C VAL A 526 -3.19 17.39 22.39
N ALA A 527 -3.64 16.26 21.83
CA ALA A 527 -3.60 14.98 22.52
C ALA A 527 -2.15 14.46 22.53
N MET A 528 -1.65 14.10 23.71
CA MET A 528 -0.31 13.54 23.86
C MET A 528 -0.24 12.43 24.91
N THR A 529 0.38 11.32 24.53
CA THR A 529 0.83 10.27 25.43
C THR A 529 2.31 10.49 25.73
N ALA A 530 2.72 10.45 26.99
CA ALA A 530 4.13 10.61 27.36
C ALA A 530 4.55 9.50 28.32
N VAL A 531 5.52 8.70 27.89
CA VAL A 531 5.99 7.51 28.60
C VAL A 531 7.52 7.42 28.61
N THR A 532 8.05 6.77 29.63
CA THR A 532 9.46 6.36 29.71
C THR A 532 9.59 4.86 29.37
N VAL A 533 10.63 4.50 28.63
CA VAL A 533 10.93 3.10 28.28
C VAL A 533 12.35 2.75 28.68
N GLY A 534 12.49 1.76 29.57
CA GLY A 534 13.78 1.27 30.08
C GLY A 534 13.79 -0.23 30.30
N HIS A 535 14.91 -0.78 30.80
CA HIS A 535 14.97 -2.21 31.15
C HIS A 535 14.72 -2.48 32.63
N ALA A 536 15.25 -1.61 33.50
CA ALA A 536 15.18 -1.76 34.95
C ALA A 536 14.11 -0.88 35.63
N ARG A 537 13.65 0.17 34.96
CA ARG A 537 12.61 1.09 35.42
C ARG A 537 11.98 1.83 34.22
N GLY A 538 11.00 2.68 34.51
CA GLY A 538 10.21 3.43 33.53
C GLY A 538 8.75 2.98 33.55
N ASP A 539 7.89 3.62 32.77
CA ASP A 539 6.49 3.22 32.61
C ASP A 539 6.40 1.85 31.90
N TRP A 540 7.28 1.64 30.93
CA TRP A 540 7.38 0.39 30.17
C TRP A 540 8.78 -0.21 30.23
N ARG A 541 8.80 -1.54 30.26
CA ARG A 541 9.97 -2.39 30.22
C ARG A 541 10.28 -2.82 28.79
N ASP A 542 11.54 -2.74 28.36
CA ASP A 542 12.07 -3.34 27.12
C ASP A 542 12.75 -4.68 27.44
N PRO A 543 12.00 -5.81 27.45
CA PRO A 543 12.53 -7.11 27.85
C PRO A 543 13.60 -7.64 26.90
N ARG A 544 13.59 -7.21 25.63
CA ARG A 544 14.50 -7.71 24.58
C ARG A 544 15.67 -6.76 24.29
N LEU A 545 15.77 -5.64 25.02
CA LEU A 545 16.70 -4.54 24.73
C LEU A 545 16.67 -4.14 23.25
N ARG A 546 15.49 -4.26 22.64
CA ARG A 546 15.33 -3.97 21.22
C ARG A 546 15.13 -2.49 21.02
N TRP A 547 14.22 -1.88 21.78
CA TRP A 547 14.03 -0.43 21.76
C TRP A 547 15.36 0.25 22.08
N HIS A 548 16.08 -0.21 23.11
CA HIS A 548 17.42 0.31 23.44
C HIS A 548 18.38 0.35 22.24
N ARG A 549 18.39 -0.69 21.39
CA ARG A 549 19.27 -0.76 20.20
C ARG A 549 18.89 0.17 19.06
N VAL A 550 17.61 0.53 18.93
CA VAL A 550 17.09 1.28 17.78
C VAL A 550 16.62 2.70 18.12
N ARG A 551 16.47 3.03 19.42
CA ARG A 551 15.88 4.30 19.88
C ARG A 551 16.73 5.53 19.59
N GLY A 552 18.04 5.37 19.36
CA GLY A 552 18.95 6.48 19.03
C GLY A 552 19.05 7.57 20.10
N ILE A 553 18.67 7.25 21.34
CA ILE A 553 18.70 8.17 22.50
C ILE A 553 19.35 7.49 23.71
N GLU A 554 20.00 8.30 24.55
CA GLU A 554 20.50 7.92 25.87
C GLU A 554 19.37 7.86 26.90
N THR A 555 19.70 7.61 28.18
CA THR A 555 18.69 7.47 29.24
C THR A 555 17.90 8.76 29.49
N THR A 556 18.46 9.91 29.15
CA THR A 556 17.84 11.24 29.34
C THR A 556 17.27 11.86 28.06
N GLY A 557 17.39 11.16 26.92
CA GLY A 557 16.89 11.65 25.63
C GLY A 557 15.40 11.40 25.41
N VAL A 558 14.90 11.81 24.24
CA VAL A 558 13.49 11.72 23.87
C VAL A 558 13.27 11.51 22.37
N VAL A 559 12.20 10.79 22.02
CA VAL A 559 11.64 10.70 20.67
C VAL A 559 10.20 11.22 20.69
N LEU A 560 9.88 12.18 19.83
CA LEU A 560 8.51 12.65 19.57
C LEU A 560 7.98 12.01 18.29
N VAL A 561 6.82 11.37 18.40
CA VAL A 561 6.16 10.63 17.32
C VAL A 561 4.82 11.28 16.99
N ARG A 562 4.54 11.42 15.70
CA ARG A 562 3.29 11.95 15.13
C ARG A 562 2.15 10.93 15.21
N PRO A 563 0.89 11.38 15.04
CA PRO A 563 -0.26 10.49 14.95
C PRO A 563 -0.19 9.45 13.83
N ASP A 564 0.62 9.67 12.79
CA ASP A 564 0.85 8.73 11.70
C ASP A 564 2.07 7.80 11.91
N ARG A 565 2.60 7.71 13.13
CA ARG A 565 3.79 6.92 13.49
C ARG A 565 5.10 7.41 12.84
N CYS A 566 5.14 8.61 12.28
CA CYS A 566 6.41 9.22 11.85
C CYS A 566 7.09 9.92 13.03
N VAL A 567 8.41 9.78 13.17
CA VAL A 567 9.18 10.54 14.16
C VAL A 567 9.28 11.99 13.71
N ALA A 568 8.74 12.92 14.50
CA ALA A 568 8.81 14.35 14.22
C ALA A 568 10.08 15.01 14.78
N TYR A 569 10.60 14.51 15.89
CA TYR A 569 11.77 15.09 16.55
C TYR A 569 12.46 14.07 17.45
N ARG A 570 13.76 14.25 17.66
CA ARG A 570 14.58 13.46 18.58
C ARG A 570 15.61 14.36 19.27
N SER A 571 15.80 14.15 20.57
CA SER A 571 17.00 14.61 21.29
C SER A 571 17.72 13.40 21.86
N SER A 572 19.02 13.25 21.55
CA SER A 572 19.82 12.12 22.04
C SER A 572 20.01 12.14 23.56
N THR A 573 20.01 13.32 24.18
CA THR A 573 20.26 13.55 25.61
C THR A 573 19.32 14.61 26.18
N ALA A 574 19.41 14.87 27.50
CA ALA A 574 18.73 15.97 28.15
C ALA A 574 19.09 17.33 27.54
N VAL A 575 18.12 18.25 27.55
CA VAL A 575 18.31 19.67 27.24
C VAL A 575 18.07 20.51 28.49
N SER A 576 18.50 21.77 28.49
CA SER A 576 18.33 22.67 29.65
C SER A 576 16.87 23.00 29.94
N ASP A 577 16.02 23.05 28.91
CA ASP A 577 14.60 23.37 29.01
C ASP A 577 13.77 22.49 28.04
N PRO A 578 13.31 21.32 28.51
CA PRO A 578 12.47 20.43 27.72
C PRO A 578 11.15 21.07 27.26
N ALA A 579 10.53 21.93 28.07
CA ALA A 579 9.25 22.57 27.76
C ALA A 579 9.40 23.59 26.63
N ALA A 580 10.39 24.48 26.71
CA ALA A 580 10.69 25.43 25.64
C ALA A 580 11.04 24.70 24.32
N THR A 581 11.79 23.60 24.41
CA THR A 581 12.14 22.78 23.24
C THR A 581 10.91 22.14 22.60
N LEU A 582 10.05 21.48 23.39
CA LEU A 582 8.83 20.86 22.88
C LEU A 582 7.84 21.89 22.34
N HIS A 583 7.73 23.07 22.96
CA HIS A 583 6.91 24.17 22.47
C HIS A 583 7.37 24.64 21.09
N PHE A 584 8.69 24.83 20.89
CA PHE A 584 9.26 25.15 19.59
C PHE A 584 8.96 24.07 18.55
N VAL A 585 9.24 22.80 18.88
CA VAL A 585 9.07 21.66 17.98
C VAL A 585 7.61 21.49 17.58
N LEU A 586 6.68 21.46 18.53
CA LEU A 586 5.26 21.25 18.24
C LEU A 586 4.65 22.41 17.46
N ARG A 587 5.07 23.67 17.70
CA ARG A 587 4.60 24.80 16.89
C ARG A 587 5.09 24.71 15.44
N ALA A 588 6.34 24.30 15.23
CA ALA A 588 6.86 24.04 13.89
C ALA A 588 6.06 22.91 13.21
N VAL A 589 5.93 21.77 13.90
CA VAL A 589 5.25 20.58 13.36
C VAL A 589 3.78 20.85 13.04
N LEU A 590 3.08 21.63 13.86
CA LEU A 590 1.67 21.96 13.68
C LEU A 590 1.47 23.22 12.83
N SER A 591 2.54 23.84 12.34
CA SER A 591 2.50 25.11 11.60
C SER A 591 1.69 26.20 12.33
N ILE A 592 1.82 26.27 13.65
CA ILE A 592 1.20 27.31 14.47
C ILE A 592 2.12 28.54 14.46
N GLY A 593 1.66 29.62 13.83
CA GLY A 593 2.43 30.87 13.71
C GLY A 593 2.89 31.41 15.06
N GLY A 594 4.13 31.91 15.08
CA GLY A 594 4.85 32.51 16.22
C GLY A 594 4.07 33.60 16.95
#